data_AF-A0A3D3SCR3-F1
#
_entry.id   AF-A0A3D3SCR3-F1
#
_cell.length_a   1.000
_cell.length_b   1.000
_cell.length_c   1.000
_cell.angle_alpha   90.00
_cell.angle_beta   90.00
_cell.angle_gamma   90.00
#
_symmetry.space_group_name_H-M   'P 1'
#
loop_
_entity.id
_entity.type
_entity.pdbx_description
1 polymer ?
#
loop_
_entity_poly.entity_id
_entity_poly.type
_entity_poly.pdbx_seq_one_letter_code
_entity_poly.pdbx_strand_id
1 'polypeptide(L)'
;MKDYKAKLDQPYVVAMTERFLRYAKIGTQSDRHIDDIPSTKTQWRLARLLEQELGELGLEDVSLDEHCYLIARLPASKGMENKPIIGLMAHMDTASDVPGSDVHPKIIHDYDGKIV
;
A
#
# COMPACT_ATOMS: atom_id res chain seq x y z
N MET A 1 -28.19 -3.58 -8.32
CA MET A 1 -26.93 -4.13 -8.84
C MET A 1 -25.83 -3.13 -8.52
N LYS A 2 -24.63 -3.55 -8.10
CA LYS A 2 -23.54 -2.61 -7.79
C LYS A 2 -23.03 -1.99 -9.09
N ASP A 3 -23.03 -0.66 -9.19
CA ASP A 3 -22.47 0.05 -10.34
C ASP A 3 -20.95 0.16 -10.18
N TYR A 4 -20.25 -0.85 -10.69
CA TYR A 4 -18.79 -0.89 -10.65
C TYR A 4 -18.16 0.10 -11.62
N LYS A 5 -18.85 0.45 -12.71
CA LYS A 5 -18.36 1.40 -13.70
C LYS A 5 -18.24 2.79 -13.07
N ALA A 6 -19.29 3.28 -12.41
CA ALA A 6 -19.24 4.55 -11.69
C ALA A 6 -18.19 4.59 -10.57
N LYS A 7 -17.81 3.45 -10.00
CA LYS A 7 -16.71 3.34 -9.02
C LYS A 7 -15.34 3.40 -9.68
N LEU A 8 -15.18 2.84 -10.87
CA LEU A 8 -13.93 2.85 -11.64
C LEU A 8 -13.70 4.18 -12.38
N ASP A 9 -14.77 4.94 -12.64
CA ASP A 9 -14.71 6.27 -13.27
C ASP A 9 -14.32 7.40 -12.31
N GLN A 10 -14.00 7.08 -11.04
CA GLN A 10 -13.62 8.09 -10.06
C GLN A 10 -12.24 8.68 -10.36
N PRO A 11 -12.02 9.99 -10.11
CA PRO A 11 -10.79 10.68 -10.50
C PRO A 11 -9.53 10.12 -9.82
N TYR A 12 -9.65 9.49 -8.65
CA TYR A 12 -8.54 8.89 -7.94
C TYR A 12 -8.11 7.51 -8.49
N VAL A 13 -8.91 6.87 -9.35
CA VAL A 13 -8.67 5.47 -9.77
C VAL A 13 -7.40 5.32 -10.59
N VAL A 14 -7.07 6.30 -11.44
CA VAL A 14 -5.83 6.26 -12.23
C VAL A 14 -4.61 6.30 -11.29
N ALA A 15 -4.53 7.31 -10.42
CA ALA A 15 -3.43 7.46 -9.48
C ALA A 15 -3.33 6.29 -8.47
N MET A 16 -4.47 5.78 -8.00
CA MET A 16 -4.53 4.61 -7.11
C MET A 16 -4.00 3.36 -7.82
N THR A 17 -4.44 3.11 -9.06
CA THR A 17 -3.98 1.98 -9.87
C THR A 17 -2.47 2.06 -10.10
N GLU A 18 -1.96 3.23 -10.48
CA GLU A 18 -0.52 3.44 -10.69
C GLU A 18 0.29 3.14 -9.42
N ARG A 19 -0.14 3.66 -8.25
CA ARG A 19 0.50 3.36 -6.96
C ARG A 19 0.48 1.87 -6.64
N PHE A 20 -0.69 1.24 -6.75
CA PHE A 20 -0.84 -0.19 -6.52
C PHE A 20 0.12 -1.03 -7.38
N LEU A 21 0.18 -0.73 -8.69
CA LEU A 21 1.04 -1.44 -9.63
C LEU A 21 2.54 -1.17 -9.39
N ARG A 22 2.91 0.03 -8.94
CA ARG A 22 4.28 0.31 -8.51
C ARG A 22 4.66 -0.53 -7.29
N TYR A 23 3.82 -0.55 -6.26
CA TYR A 23 4.10 -1.28 -5.02
C TYR A 23 4.15 -2.80 -5.28
N ALA A 24 3.24 -3.33 -6.09
CA ALA A 24 3.18 -4.75 -6.44
C ALA A 24 4.45 -5.26 -7.15
N LYS A 25 5.22 -4.37 -7.81
CA LYS A 25 6.50 -4.70 -8.45
C LYS A 25 7.68 -4.70 -7.47
N ILE A 26 7.50 -4.20 -6.25
CA ILE A 26 8.52 -4.21 -5.22
C ILE A 26 8.39 -5.54 -4.49
N GLY A 27 9.40 -6.40 -4.61
CA GLY A 27 9.42 -7.64 -3.85
C GLY A 27 9.53 -7.35 -2.36
N THR A 28 8.50 -7.73 -1.61
CA THR A 28 8.41 -7.56 -0.14
C THR A 28 8.11 -8.87 0.58
N GLN A 29 8.31 -10.01 -0.09
CA GLN A 29 8.02 -11.34 0.45
C GLN A 29 8.68 -11.56 1.82
N SER A 30 7.89 -12.00 2.80
CA SER A 30 8.38 -12.37 4.12
C SER A 30 9.01 -13.77 4.13
N ASP A 31 9.90 -14.00 5.11
CA ASP A 31 10.46 -15.30 5.40
C ASP A 31 9.91 -15.82 6.74
N ARG A 32 9.16 -16.92 6.70
CA ARG A 32 8.54 -17.55 7.88
C ARG A 32 9.53 -18.29 8.78
N HIS A 33 10.77 -18.45 8.34
CA HIS A 33 11.82 -19.16 9.07
C HIS A 33 12.76 -18.20 9.82
N ILE A 34 12.53 -16.89 9.72
CA ILE A 34 13.32 -15.83 10.35
C ILE A 34 12.42 -15.11 11.36
N ASP A 35 12.88 -15.03 12.61
CA ASP A 35 12.17 -14.39 13.72
C ASP A 35 12.45 -12.86 13.80
N ASP A 36 13.38 -12.35 12.99
CA ASP A 36 13.67 -10.91 12.92
C ASP A 36 12.46 -10.11 12.40
N ILE A 37 12.38 -8.84 12.81
CA ILE A 37 11.32 -7.92 12.38
C ILE A 37 11.96 -6.71 11.67
N PRO A 38 11.73 -6.52 10.36
CA PRO A 38 11.03 -7.43 9.44
C PRO A 38 11.92 -8.65 9.10
N SER A 39 11.29 -9.79 8.79
CA SER A 39 12.02 -11.04 8.50
C SER A 39 12.87 -10.97 7.24
N THR A 40 12.59 -10.02 6.34
CA THR A 40 13.35 -9.80 5.12
C THR A 40 13.69 -8.32 4.93
N LYS A 41 14.94 -8.04 4.59
CA LYS A 41 15.42 -6.67 4.33
C LYS A 41 14.72 -5.97 3.15
N THR A 42 14.12 -6.74 2.25
CA THR A 42 13.44 -6.22 1.05
C THR A 42 12.21 -5.38 1.38
N GLN A 43 11.53 -5.64 2.51
CA GLN A 43 10.36 -4.88 2.98
C GLN A 43 10.66 -3.40 3.21
N TRP A 44 11.89 -3.06 3.64
CA TRP A 44 12.32 -1.68 3.85
C TRP A 44 12.23 -0.81 2.60
N ARG A 45 12.35 -1.41 1.40
CA ARG A 45 12.26 -0.66 0.15
C ARG A 45 10.87 -0.06 -0.05
N LEU A 46 9.81 -0.82 0.25
CA LEU A 46 8.45 -0.31 0.19
C LEU A 46 8.21 0.68 1.34
N ALA A 47 8.68 0.38 2.56
CA ALA A 47 8.52 1.27 3.71
C ALA A 47 9.10 2.67 3.48
N ARG A 48 10.33 2.76 2.96
CA ARG A 48 10.99 4.04 2.67
C ARG A 48 10.34 4.80 1.52
N LEU A 49 9.84 4.09 0.50
CA LEU A 49 9.05 4.71 -0.56
C LEU A 49 7.76 5.32 0.01
N LEU A 50 7.04 4.59 0.86
CA LEU A 50 5.80 5.07 1.48
C LEU A 50 6.07 6.24 2.44
N GLU A 51 7.15 6.20 3.23
CA GLU A 51 7.60 7.31 4.08
C GLU A 51 7.78 8.59 3.26
N GLN A 52 8.49 8.51 2.13
CA GLN A 52 8.66 9.62 1.22
C GLN A 52 7.32 10.10 0.64
N GLU A 53 6.48 9.20 0.13
CA GLU A 53 5.19 9.56 -0.47
C GLU A 53 4.23 10.20 0.54
N LEU A 54 4.25 9.79 1.81
CA LEU A 54 3.46 10.40 2.88
C LEU A 54 3.95 11.83 3.18
N GLY A 55 5.26 12.06 3.19
CA GLY A 55 5.85 13.39 3.28
C GLY A 55 5.48 14.28 2.10
N GLU A 56 5.52 13.76 0.88
CA GLU A 56 5.10 14.46 -0.35
C GLU A 56 3.61 14.81 -0.36
N LEU A 57 2.78 14.02 0.33
CA LEU A 57 1.36 14.31 0.56
C LEU A 57 1.12 15.41 1.61
N GLY A 58 2.17 15.88 2.29
CA GLY A 58 2.11 16.93 3.29
C GLY A 58 1.79 16.44 4.71
N LEU A 59 1.96 15.13 5.00
CA LEU A 59 1.88 14.66 6.37
C LEU A 59 3.19 15.00 7.09
N GLU A 60 3.09 15.74 8.20
CA GLU A 60 4.24 16.20 8.96
C GLU A 60 4.67 15.19 10.05
N ASP A 61 3.73 14.40 10.56
CA ASP A 61 3.98 13.37 11.57
C ASP A 61 4.03 12.00 10.89
N VAL A 62 5.20 11.68 10.33
CA VAL A 62 5.53 10.39 9.70
C VAL A 62 6.77 9.82 10.37
N SER A 63 6.70 8.57 10.80
CA SER A 63 7.82 7.87 11.45
C SER A 63 7.93 6.45 10.94
N LEU A 64 9.15 6.04 10.59
CA LEU A 64 9.52 4.66 10.29
C LEU A 64 10.56 4.19 11.30
N ASP A 65 10.15 3.26 12.18
CA ASP A 65 10.99 2.76 13.27
C ASP A 65 11.99 1.67 12.84
N GLU A 66 12.80 1.18 13.77
CA GLU A 66 13.80 0.12 13.57
C GLU A 66 13.23 -1.24 13.21
N HIS A 67 11.93 -1.45 13.43
CA HIS A 67 11.21 -2.69 13.13
C HIS A 67 10.40 -2.59 11.83
N CYS A 68 10.60 -1.54 11.04
CA CYS A 68 9.92 -1.30 9.77
C CYS A 68 8.42 -1.02 9.94
N TYR A 69 7.97 -0.53 11.10
CA TYR A 69 6.62 0.01 11.24
C TYR A 69 6.59 1.46 10.76
N LEU A 70 5.83 1.70 9.70
CA LEU A 70 5.54 3.04 9.19
C LEU A 70 4.23 3.53 9.78
N ILE A 71 4.29 4.62 10.54
CA ILE A 71 3.13 5.27 11.14
C ILE A 71 3.09 6.71 10.64
N ALA A 72 1.90 7.15 10.22
CA ALA A 72 1.65 8.54 9.89
C ALA A 72 0.35 9.03 10.52
N ARG A 73 0.31 10.30 10.93
CA ARG A 73 -0.87 10.93 11.53
C ARG A 73 -1.38 12.06 10.66
N LEU A 74 -2.64 11.95 10.26
CA LEU A 74 -3.38 13.02 9.61
C LEU A 74 -4.13 13.82 10.70
N PRO A 75 -3.90 15.14 10.84
CA PRO A 75 -4.65 15.97 11.78
C PRO A 75 -6.16 15.91 11.53
N ALA A 76 -6.95 16.13 12.58
CA ALA A 76 -8.39 16.22 12.45
C ALA A 76 -8.77 17.36 11.48
N SER A 77 -9.77 17.13 10.64
CA SER A 77 -10.39 18.21 9.88
C SER A 77 -11.03 19.23 10.84
N LYS A 78 -11.07 20.50 10.42
CA LYS A 78 -11.62 21.60 11.24
C LYS A 78 -13.01 21.25 11.78
N GLY A 79 -13.19 21.35 13.09
CA GLY A 79 -14.45 21.03 13.80
C GLY A 79 -14.59 19.56 14.20
N MET A 80 -13.60 18.71 13.92
CA MET A 80 -13.58 17.29 14.30
C MET A 80 -12.50 16.97 15.35
N GLU A 81 -11.88 17.98 15.95
CA GLU A 81 -10.73 17.82 16.87
C GLU A 81 -11.07 16.99 18.12
N ASN A 82 -12.34 16.96 18.53
CA ASN A 82 -12.82 16.21 19.69
C ASN A 82 -13.51 14.87 19.32
N LYS A 83 -13.41 14.43 18.07
CA LYS A 83 -13.98 13.15 17.63
C LYS A 83 -13.01 11.99 17.91
N PRO A 84 -13.52 10.75 18.04
CA PRO A 84 -12.64 9.58 18.20
C PRO A 84 -11.65 9.44 17.03
N ILE A 85 -10.41 9.07 17.37
CA ILE A 85 -9.37 8.77 16.40
C ILE A 85 -9.65 7.39 15.79
N ILE A 86 -9.48 7.27 14.48
CA ILE A 86 -9.54 5.98 13.77
C ILE A 86 -8.15 5.63 13.23
N GLY A 87 -7.83 4.34 13.24
CA GLY A 87 -6.60 3.80 12.65
C GLY A 87 -6.92 2.97 11.42
N LEU A 88 -6.19 3.19 10.33
CA LEU A 88 -6.18 2.32 9.16
C LEU A 88 -4.84 1.60 9.13
N MET A 89 -4.89 0.28 8.95
CA MET A 89 -3.71 -0.58 9.00
C MET A 89 -3.65 -1.48 7.76
N ALA A 90 -2.45 -1.65 7.24
CA ALA A 90 -2.11 -2.58 6.17
C ALA A 90 -0.72 -3.16 6.47
N HIS A 91 -0.45 -4.36 5.97
CA HIS A 91 0.88 -4.95 6.02
C HIS A 91 1.60 -4.73 4.67
N MET A 92 2.93 -4.74 4.68
CA MET A 92 3.76 -4.45 3.51
C MET A 92 4.28 -5.70 2.80
N ASP A 93 4.31 -6.83 3.49
CA ASP A 93 4.89 -8.07 3.00
C ASP A 93 3.92 -8.88 2.13
N THR A 94 4.47 -9.74 1.28
CA THR A 94 3.72 -10.75 0.53
C THR A 94 3.99 -12.14 1.08
N ALA A 95 3.05 -13.06 0.88
CA ALA A 95 3.14 -14.43 1.38
C ALA A 95 4.39 -15.18 0.86
N SER A 96 4.93 -16.08 1.69
CA SER A 96 6.10 -16.89 1.36
C SER A 96 5.84 -17.99 0.29
N ASP A 97 4.56 -18.28 0.03
CA ASP A 97 4.11 -19.42 -0.78
C ASP A 97 4.27 -19.23 -2.28
N VAL A 98 4.37 -17.98 -2.74
CA VAL A 98 4.60 -17.63 -4.15
C VAL A 98 5.66 -16.54 -4.24
N PRO A 99 6.51 -16.53 -5.29
CA PRO A 99 7.51 -15.48 -5.46
C PRO A 99 6.87 -14.10 -5.50
N GLY A 100 7.28 -13.22 -4.59
CA GLY A 100 6.90 -11.80 -4.59
C GLY A 100 7.81 -10.91 -5.43
N SER A 101 8.85 -11.47 -6.04
CA SER A 101 9.81 -10.77 -6.91
C SER A 101 9.43 -10.88 -8.39
N ASP A 102 9.92 -9.93 -9.19
CA ASP A 102 9.73 -9.90 -10.65
C ASP A 102 8.26 -9.98 -11.11
N VAL A 103 7.39 -9.33 -10.35
CA VAL A 103 5.96 -9.29 -10.66
C VAL A 103 5.72 -8.43 -11.91
N HIS A 104 4.96 -8.98 -12.87
CA HIS A 104 4.52 -8.29 -14.08
C HIS A 104 2.99 -8.16 -14.09
N PRO A 105 2.43 -7.12 -13.43
CA PRO A 105 0.98 -6.93 -13.43
C PRO A 105 0.44 -6.69 -14.84
N LYS A 106 -0.72 -7.27 -15.13
CA LYS A 106 -1.50 -7.00 -16.35
C LYS A 106 -2.79 -6.27 -15.97
N ILE A 107 -3.07 -5.15 -16.63
CA ILE A 107 -4.35 -4.46 -16.50
C ILE A 107 -5.24 -4.92 -17.65
N ILE A 108 -6.41 -5.45 -17.31
CA ILE A 108 -7.42 -5.90 -18.28
C ILE A 108 -8.63 -4.98 -18.11
N HIS A 109 -8.83 -4.09 -19.08
CA HIS A 109 -9.99 -3.21 -19.10
C HIS A 109 -11.19 -3.93 -19.71
N ASP A 110 -12.38 -3.62 -19.21
CA ASP A 110 -13.66 -4.11 -19.75
C ASP A 110 -13.65 -5.61 -20.07
N TYR A 111 -13.14 -6.42 -19.13
CA TYR A 111 -12.95 -7.86 -19.29
C TYR A 111 -14.25 -8.53 -19.78
N ASP A 112 -14.17 -9.16 -20.95
CA ASP A 112 -15.32 -9.73 -21.66
C ASP A 112 -15.58 -11.21 -21.34
N GLY A 113 -14.83 -11.77 -20.38
CA GLY A 113 -14.94 -13.17 -19.96
C GLY A 113 -14.14 -14.16 -20.82
N LYS A 114 -13.40 -13.71 -21.84
CA LYS A 114 -12.56 -14.58 -22.67
C LYS A 114 -11.19 -14.84 -22.07
N ILE A 115 -10.45 -15.79 -22.64
CA ILE A 115 -9.09 -16.14 -22.20
C ILE A 115 -8.12 -14.96 -22.42
N VAL A 116 -7.22 -14.74 -21.46
CA VAL A 116 -6.20 -13.67 -21.39
C VAL A 116 -4.79 -14.24 -21.32
#